data_AF-A0A849XZ80-F1
#
_entry.id   AF-A0A849XZ80-F1
#
_cell.length_a   1.000
_cell.length_b   1.000
_cell.length_c   1.000
_cell.angle_alpha   90.00
_cell.angle_beta   90.00
_cell.angle_gamma   90.00
#
_symmetry.space_group_name_H-M   'P 1'
#
loop_
_entity.id
_entity.type
_entity.pdbx_description
1 polymer ?
#
loop_
_entity_poly.entity_id
_entity_poly.type
_entity_poly.pdbx_seq_one_letter_code
_entity_poly.pdbx_strand_id
1 'polypeptide(L)'
;MPDGRKRLPIEAFQAAFEAWAKAGHAPLLVGGQAVNFWGTRYRSSEQELRELSEETPFLSADIDFKGTRKTAEEIAKALHTKPIFQNWVEGAFSNLVGIIRFNAGGEETNIEVVFKVPGLDVGDAEKMGVNAHSAIGNRQSAIGNDRRPPLPAARGKRARPGS
;
A
#
# COMPACT_ATOMS: atom_id res chain seq x y z
N MET A 1 2.14 -22.41 -8.90
CA MET A 1 3.48 -21.87 -9.18
C MET A 1 3.52 -20.44 -8.65
N PRO A 2 4.51 -20.02 -7.85
CA PRO A 2 4.71 -18.59 -7.60
C PRO A 2 5.01 -17.94 -8.95
N ASP A 3 4.26 -16.90 -9.30
CA ASP A 3 4.30 -16.19 -10.58
C ASP A 3 5.55 -15.30 -10.74
N GLY A 4 6.56 -15.50 -9.87
CA GLY A 4 7.80 -14.71 -9.83
C GLY A 4 7.62 -13.28 -9.34
N ARG A 5 6.38 -12.81 -9.10
CA ARG A 5 6.13 -11.44 -8.66
C ARG A 5 6.45 -11.31 -7.18
N LYS A 6 7.20 -10.26 -6.83
CA LYS A 6 7.43 -9.92 -5.44
C LYS A 6 6.12 -9.46 -4.81
N ARG A 7 5.83 -9.98 -3.62
CA ARG A 7 4.65 -9.58 -2.85
C ARG A 7 5.03 -8.46 -1.90
N LEU A 8 4.20 -7.44 -1.87
CA LEU A 8 4.44 -6.18 -1.19
C LEU A 8 3.36 -5.92 -0.13
N PRO A 9 3.72 -5.28 0.99
CA PRO A 9 2.76 -4.88 2.00
C PRO A 9 1.95 -3.67 1.49
N ILE A 10 0.80 -3.40 2.11
CA ILE A 10 -0.11 -2.35 1.63
C ILE A 10 0.51 -0.95 1.64
N GLU A 11 1.44 -0.68 2.56
CA GLU A 11 2.14 0.60 2.66
C GLU A 11 2.98 0.91 1.41
N ALA A 12 3.47 -0.11 0.70
CA ALA A 12 4.21 0.07 -0.55
C ALA A 12 3.33 0.71 -1.65
N PHE A 13 2.01 0.60 -1.54
CA PHE A 13 1.04 1.12 -2.52
C PHE A 13 0.49 2.50 -2.14
N GLN A 14 1.08 3.21 -1.17
CA GLN A 14 0.62 4.54 -0.75
C GLN A 14 0.47 5.52 -1.94
N ALA A 15 1.42 5.51 -2.88
CA ALA A 15 1.36 6.35 -4.08
C ALA A 15 0.12 6.06 -4.95
N ALA A 16 -0.36 4.82 -4.99
CA ALA A 16 -1.56 4.44 -5.72
C ALA A 16 -2.83 5.02 -5.06
N PHE A 17 -2.92 4.98 -3.73
CA PHE A 17 -4.00 5.63 -2.98
C PHE A 17 -3.99 7.14 -3.16
N GLU A 18 -2.82 7.77 -3.08
CA GLU A 18 -2.67 9.23 -3.27
C GLU A 18 -3.02 9.65 -4.70
N ALA A 19 -2.59 8.88 -5.71
CA ALA A 19 -2.94 9.12 -7.10
C ALA A 19 -4.45 9.08 -7.32
N TRP A 20 -5.13 8.11 -6.70
CA TRP A 20 -6.57 8.01 -6.82
C TRP A 20 -7.32 9.08 -6.02
N ALA A 21 -6.87 9.40 -4.80
CA ALA A 21 -7.46 10.47 -4.00
C ALA A 21 -7.33 11.85 -4.69
N LYS A 22 -6.20 12.12 -5.35
CA LYS A 22 -5.98 13.34 -6.16
C LYS A 22 -6.93 13.46 -7.35
N ALA A 23 -7.49 12.36 -7.84
CA ALA A 23 -8.52 12.37 -8.87
C ALA A 23 -9.90 12.81 -8.34
N GLY A 24 -10.03 13.09 -7.03
CA GLY A 24 -11.28 13.56 -6.42
C GLY A 24 -12.24 12.44 -6.05
N HIS A 25 -11.76 11.19 -5.99
CA HIS A 25 -12.59 10.01 -5.75
C HIS A 25 -12.13 9.26 -4.49
N ALA A 26 -13.10 8.65 -3.78
CA ALA A 26 -12.79 7.72 -2.69
C ALA A 26 -12.40 6.35 -3.29
N PRO A 27 -11.18 5.83 -3.04
CA PRO A 27 -10.80 4.49 -3.50
C PRO A 27 -11.64 3.43 -2.83
N LEU A 28 -12.32 2.61 -3.65
CA LEU A 28 -12.80 1.32 -3.17
C LEU A 28 -11.72 0.26 -3.46
N LEU A 29 -10.89 0.02 -2.45
CA LEU A 29 -9.90 -1.05 -2.42
C LEU A 29 -10.61 -2.41 -2.38
N VAL A 30 -10.22 -3.32 -3.26
CA VAL A 30 -10.77 -4.68 -3.34
C VAL A 30 -9.63 -5.71 -3.44
N GLY A 31 -9.98 -6.99 -3.59
CA GLY A 31 -9.00 -8.05 -3.83
C GLY A 31 -8.09 -8.36 -2.62
N GLY A 32 -6.90 -8.88 -2.91
CA GLY A 32 -5.97 -9.37 -1.87
C GLY A 32 -5.50 -8.28 -0.92
N GLN A 33 -5.23 -7.06 -1.44
CA GLN A 33 -4.80 -5.96 -0.59
C GLN A 33 -5.90 -5.42 0.32
N ALA A 34 -7.18 -5.54 -0.04
CA ALA A 34 -8.27 -5.21 0.87
C ALA A 34 -8.26 -6.11 2.12
N VAL A 35 -8.01 -7.41 1.94
CA VAL A 35 -7.88 -8.35 3.06
C VAL A 35 -6.64 -8.02 3.90
N ASN A 36 -5.50 -7.75 3.26
CA ASN A 36 -4.27 -7.36 3.95
C ASN A 36 -4.43 -6.05 4.74
N PHE A 37 -5.19 -5.07 4.21
CA PHE A 37 -5.54 -3.85 4.93
C PHE A 37 -6.24 -4.17 6.25
N TRP A 38 -7.30 -4.98 6.20
CA TRP A 38 -8.07 -5.34 7.39
C TRP A 38 -7.25 -6.15 8.39
N GLY A 39 -6.47 -7.14 7.92
CA GLY A 39 -5.54 -7.88 8.76
C GLY A 39 -4.56 -6.96 9.47
N THR A 40 -3.95 -6.02 8.74
CA THR A 40 -3.00 -5.05 9.30
C THR A 40 -3.67 -4.09 10.28
N ARG A 41 -4.91 -3.68 10.01
CA ARG A 41 -5.70 -2.75 10.82
C ARG A 41 -6.11 -3.34 12.17
N TYR A 42 -6.37 -4.64 12.23
CA TYR A 42 -6.92 -5.32 13.41
C TYR A 42 -5.92 -6.22 14.15
N ARG A 43 -4.75 -6.55 13.59
CA ARG A 43 -3.74 -7.37 14.30
C ARG A 43 -3.28 -6.81 15.66
N SER A 44 -3.45 -5.51 15.92
CA SER A 44 -3.11 -4.94 17.23
C SER A 44 -4.14 -5.27 18.31
N SER A 45 -5.40 -5.51 17.92
CA SER A 45 -6.51 -5.81 18.84
C SER A 45 -6.92 -7.28 18.84
N GLU A 46 -6.66 -8.01 17.75
CA GLU A 46 -7.01 -9.42 17.59
C GLU A 46 -5.76 -10.31 17.67
N GLN A 47 -5.72 -11.24 18.62
CA GLN A 47 -4.56 -12.08 18.88
C GLN A 47 -4.26 -13.02 17.71
N GLU A 48 -5.29 -13.63 17.13
CA GLU A 48 -5.19 -14.58 16.02
C GLU A 48 -4.60 -13.92 14.77
N LEU A 49 -4.97 -12.66 14.49
CA LEU A 49 -4.39 -11.89 13.38
C LEU A 49 -2.94 -11.48 13.66
N ARG A 50 -2.57 -11.25 14.93
CA ARG A 50 -1.18 -10.99 15.31
C ARG A 50 -0.31 -12.21 15.04
N GLU A 51 -0.70 -13.35 15.58
CA GLU A 51 -0.02 -14.64 15.41
C GLU A 51 0.10 -15.01 13.93
N LEU A 52 -1.01 -14.92 13.17
CA LEU A 52 -0.98 -15.16 11.72
C LEU A 52 0.00 -14.23 10.99
N SER A 53 0.08 -12.96 11.38
CA SER A 53 0.98 -11.99 10.74
C SER A 53 2.46 -12.21 11.05
N GLU A 54 2.77 -12.89 12.15
CA GLU A 54 4.13 -13.28 12.54
C GLU A 54 4.60 -14.51 11.74
N GLU A 55 3.69 -15.45 11.44
CA GLU A 55 3.97 -16.63 10.62
C GLU A 55 3.96 -16.32 9.12
N THR A 56 2.96 -15.55 8.66
CA THR A 56 2.72 -15.24 7.25
C THR A 56 2.41 -13.75 7.09
N PRO A 57 3.38 -12.94 6.64
CA PRO A 57 3.17 -11.52 6.40
C PRO A 57 2.03 -11.27 5.39
N PHE A 58 1.20 -10.26 5.66
CA PHE A 58 0.11 -9.83 4.78
C PHE A 58 0.65 -9.09 3.56
N LEU A 59 0.85 -9.80 2.45
CA LEU A 59 1.46 -9.28 1.22
C LEU A 59 0.63 -9.66 -0.02
N SER A 60 0.62 -8.79 -1.03
CA SER A 60 0.02 -9.07 -2.35
C SER A 60 0.97 -8.69 -3.49
N ALA A 61 0.79 -9.29 -4.67
CA ALA A 61 1.61 -9.01 -5.86
C ALA A 61 1.21 -7.71 -6.59
N ASP A 62 -0.01 -7.23 -6.32
CA ASP A 62 -0.71 -6.13 -6.97
C ASP A 62 -1.68 -5.45 -6.00
N ILE A 63 -2.30 -4.36 -6.45
CA ILE A 63 -3.40 -3.68 -5.76
C ILE A 63 -4.60 -3.50 -6.70
N ASP A 64 -5.79 -3.81 -6.21
CA ASP A 64 -7.03 -3.71 -6.98
C ASP A 64 -7.90 -2.56 -6.51
N PHE A 65 -8.34 -1.72 -7.44
CA PHE A 65 -9.40 -0.75 -7.20
C PHE A 65 -10.63 -1.08 -8.02
N LYS A 66 -11.81 -0.95 -7.41
CA LYS A 66 -13.03 -0.89 -8.19
C LYS A 66 -13.11 0.44 -8.92
N GLY A 67 -13.37 0.42 -10.23
CA GLY A 67 -13.46 1.64 -11.03
C GLY A 67 -13.88 1.41 -12.48
N THR A 68 -13.74 2.47 -13.27
CA THR A 68 -14.06 2.45 -14.71
C THR A 68 -12.80 2.71 -15.55
N ARG A 69 -12.93 2.77 -16.88
CA ARG A 69 -11.81 3.15 -17.74
C ARG A 69 -11.24 4.53 -17.35
N LYS A 70 -12.12 5.48 -17.05
CA LYS A 70 -11.76 6.81 -16.57
C LYS A 70 -10.92 6.75 -15.28
N THR A 71 -11.26 5.84 -14.36
CA THR A 71 -10.47 5.60 -13.15
C THR A 71 -9.03 5.23 -13.48
N ALA A 72 -8.83 4.28 -14.39
CA ALA A 72 -7.49 3.87 -14.79
C ALA A 72 -6.69 5.00 -15.47
N GLU A 73 -7.36 5.80 -16.30
CA GLU A 73 -6.74 6.96 -16.97
C GLU A 73 -6.31 8.03 -15.97
N GLU A 74 -7.12 8.33 -14.97
CA GLU A 74 -6.83 9.34 -13.95
C GLU A 74 -5.69 8.91 -13.02
N ILE A 75 -5.67 7.66 -12.56
CA ILE A 75 -4.57 7.12 -11.76
C ILE A 75 -3.28 7.14 -12.57
N ALA A 76 -3.30 6.66 -13.83
CA ALA A 76 -2.12 6.64 -14.67
C ALA A 76 -1.59 8.05 -14.95
N LYS A 77 -2.48 9.02 -15.18
CA LYS A 77 -2.13 10.43 -15.32
C LYS A 77 -1.44 10.97 -14.08
N ALA A 78 -1.95 10.68 -12.89
CA ALA A 78 -1.38 11.12 -11.62
C ALA A 78 -0.01 10.46 -11.32
N LEU A 79 0.23 9.26 -11.83
CA LEU A 79 1.50 8.54 -11.71
C LEU A 79 2.46 8.79 -12.88
N HIS A 80 2.09 9.63 -13.85
CA HIS A 80 2.86 9.88 -15.07
C HIS A 80 3.17 8.60 -15.87
N THR A 81 2.25 7.64 -15.89
CA THR A 81 2.35 6.39 -16.64
C THR A 81 1.27 6.28 -17.72
N LYS A 82 1.23 5.17 -18.46
CA LYS A 82 0.17 4.86 -19.43
C LYS A 82 -0.58 3.62 -18.98
N PRO A 83 -1.92 3.64 -18.94
CA PRO A 83 -2.71 2.46 -18.64
C PRO A 83 -2.68 1.49 -19.83
N ILE A 84 -2.67 0.20 -19.54
CA ILE A 84 -2.82 -0.88 -20.52
C ILE A 84 -4.27 -1.35 -20.43
N PHE A 85 -5.00 -1.21 -21.53
CA PHE A 85 -6.36 -1.70 -21.64
C PHE A 85 -6.37 -3.01 -22.41
N GLN A 86 -7.10 -4.01 -21.91
CA GLN A 86 -7.34 -5.21 -22.70
C GLN A 86 -8.30 -4.85 -23.84
N ASN A 87 -7.97 -5.31 -25.06
CA ASN A 87 -8.96 -5.35 -26.13
C ASN A 87 -10.00 -6.38 -25.71
N TRP A 88 -11.24 -5.95 -25.54
CA TRP A 88 -12.34 -6.83 -25.15
C TRP A 88 -12.45 -7.97 -26.19
N VAL A 89 -12.08 -9.18 -25.77
CA VAL A 89 -12.41 -10.39 -26.52
C VAL A 89 -13.73 -10.88 -25.95
N GLU A 90 -14.73 -11.03 -26.82
CA GLU A 90 -16.02 -11.60 -26.47
C GLU A 90 -15.79 -13.00 -25.84
N GLY A 91 -16.18 -13.19 -24.58
CA GLY A 91 -15.93 -14.41 -23.81
C GLY A 91 -14.78 -14.37 -22.79
N ALA A 92 -14.02 -13.27 -22.69
CA ALA A 92 -13.06 -13.08 -21.61
C ALA A 92 -13.79 -12.67 -20.32
N PHE A 93 -13.91 -13.59 -19.35
CA PHE A 93 -14.53 -13.38 -18.02
C PHE A 93 -13.73 -12.45 -17.09
N SER A 94 -12.95 -11.52 -17.63
CA SER A 94 -12.11 -10.64 -16.84
C SER A 94 -12.93 -9.40 -16.45
N ASN A 95 -13.12 -9.19 -15.15
CA ASN A 95 -13.67 -7.93 -14.65
C ASN A 95 -12.66 -6.77 -14.75
N LEU A 96 -11.48 -7.03 -15.32
CA LEU A 96 -10.36 -6.10 -15.43
C LEU A 96 -10.62 -5.08 -16.53
N VAL A 97 -10.61 -3.82 -16.15
CA VAL A 97 -10.72 -2.66 -17.03
C VAL A 97 -9.36 -2.32 -17.60
N GLY A 98 -8.35 -2.23 -16.74
CA GLY A 98 -7.03 -1.79 -17.13
C GLY A 98 -5.99 -2.03 -16.05
N ILE A 99 -4.75 -2.10 -16.50
CA ILE A 99 -3.56 -2.31 -15.67
C ILE A 99 -2.70 -1.06 -15.76
N ILE A 100 -2.19 -0.60 -14.63
CA ILE A 100 -1.24 0.49 -14.55
C ILE A 100 0.01 -0.07 -13.90
N ARG A 101 1.09 -0.16 -14.67
CA ARG A 101 2.40 -0.56 -14.14
C ARG A 101 3.02 0.62 -13.42
N PHE A 102 3.50 0.39 -12.20
CA PHE A 102 4.21 1.40 -11.44
C PHE A 102 5.26 0.77 -10.52
N ASN A 103 6.17 1.60 -10.01
CA ASN A 103 7.18 1.16 -9.06
C ASN A 103 6.70 1.41 -7.62
N ALA A 104 6.56 0.35 -6.84
CA ALA A 104 6.18 0.40 -5.43
C ALA A 104 7.36 -0.08 -4.57
N GLY A 105 7.99 0.83 -3.84
CA GLY A 105 9.11 0.49 -2.95
C GLY A 105 10.32 -0.13 -3.67
N GLY A 106 10.60 0.28 -4.91
CA GLY A 106 11.72 -0.23 -5.72
C GLY A 106 11.33 -1.37 -6.66
N GLU A 107 10.10 -1.89 -6.59
CA GLU A 107 9.66 -3.08 -7.32
C GLU A 107 8.59 -2.73 -8.35
N GLU A 108 8.69 -3.29 -9.56
CA GLU A 108 7.62 -3.17 -10.56
C GLU A 108 6.41 -4.01 -10.13
N THR A 109 5.25 -3.38 -10.08
CA THR A 109 3.97 -4.01 -9.72
C THR A 109 2.82 -3.36 -10.50
N ASN A 110 1.62 -3.90 -10.31
CA ASN A 110 0.41 -3.49 -11.00
C ASN A 110 -0.58 -2.83 -10.04
N ILE A 111 -1.22 -1.77 -10.53
CA ILE A 111 -2.55 -1.35 -10.08
C ILE A 111 -3.53 -1.91 -11.10
N GLU A 112 -4.49 -2.69 -10.63
CA GLU A 112 -5.55 -3.25 -11.45
C GLU A 112 -6.85 -2.50 -11.15
N VAL A 113 -7.55 -2.09 -12.21
CA VAL A 113 -8.87 -1.46 -12.08
C VAL A 113 -9.91 -2.48 -12.53
N VAL A 114 -10.87 -2.80 -11.68
CA VAL A 114 -11.93 -3.77 -11.96
C VAL A 114 -13.31 -3.11 -11.98
N PHE A 115 -14.16 -3.44 -12.96
CA PHE A 115 -15.47 -2.79 -13.10
C PHE A 115 -16.54 -3.40 -12.19
N LYS A 116 -16.44 -4.71 -11.93
CA LYS A 116 -17.42 -5.48 -11.15
C LYS A 116 -16.70 -6.44 -10.20
N VAL A 117 -17.22 -6.54 -8.99
CA VAL A 117 -16.83 -7.54 -8.00
C VAL A 117 -18.05 -8.43 -7.77
N PRO A 118 -18.01 -9.72 -8.13
CA PRO A 118 -19.13 -10.63 -7.89
C PRO A 118 -19.52 -10.65 -6.41
N GLY A 119 -20.82 -10.54 -6.13
CA GLY A 119 -21.34 -10.54 -4.76
C GLY A 119 -21.25 -9.20 -4.02
N LEU A 120 -20.74 -8.14 -4.66
CA LEU A 120 -20.68 -6.80 -4.08
C LEU A 120 -21.62 -5.84 -4.81
N ASP A 121 -22.63 -5.33 -4.11
CA ASP A 121 -23.36 -4.13 -4.54
C ASP A 121 -22.54 -2.89 -4.17
N VAL A 122 -22.35 -2.01 -5.14
CA VAL A 122 -21.52 -0.80 -5.02
C VAL A 122 -22.14 0.18 -4.03
N GLY A 123 -23.46 0.30 -4.05
CA GLY A 123 -24.18 1.21 -3.16
C GLY A 123 -24.02 0.79 -1.69
N ASP A 124 -23.80 -0.49 -1.41
CA ASP A 124 -23.58 -0.99 -0.06
C ASP A 124 -22.10 -0.92 0.33
N ALA A 125 -21.20 -1.19 -0.62
CA ALA A 125 -19.75 -1.06 -0.40
C ALA A 125 -19.33 0.37 -0.04
N GLU A 126 -19.90 1.37 -0.71
CA GLU A 126 -19.62 2.78 -0.44
C GLU A 126 -20.14 3.22 0.94
N LYS A 127 -21.29 2.69 1.38
CA LYS A 127 -21.86 2.98 2.72
C LYS A 127 -21.08 2.33 3.86
N MET A 128 -20.50 1.15 3.62
CA MET A 128 -19.78 0.36 4.62
C MET A 128 -18.27 0.63 4.64
N GLY A 129 -17.76 1.38 3.67
CA GLY A 129 -16.34 1.72 3.55
C GLY A 129 -15.84 2.53 4.75
N VAL A 130 -14.60 2.25 5.18
CA VAL A 130 -13.91 3.05 6.19
C VAL A 130 -12.86 3.93 5.55
N ASN A 131 -12.75 5.18 6.00
CA ASN A 131 -11.71 6.09 5.54
C ASN A 131 -10.32 5.65 6.04
N ALA A 132 -9.41 5.33 5.12
CA ALA A 132 -8.08 4.82 5.42
C ALA A 132 -7.06 5.89 5.90
N HIS A 133 -7.48 7.15 6.06
CA HIS A 133 -6.60 8.30 6.39
C HIS A 133 -5.74 8.09 7.66
N SER A 134 -6.07 7.12 8.51
CA SER A 134 -5.37 6.85 9.78
C SER A 134 -4.41 5.65 9.77
N ALA A 135 -4.40 4.82 8.71
CA ALA A 135 -3.70 3.54 8.74
C ALA A 135 -2.33 3.54 8.03
N ILE A 136 -2.17 4.35 6.98
CA ILE A 136 -0.98 4.32 6.11
C ILE A 136 0.11 5.31 6.61
N GLY A 137 -0.23 6.26 7.47
CA GLY A 137 0.66 7.38 7.86
C GLY A 137 1.43 7.28 9.19
N ASN A 138 1.18 6.30 10.06
CA ASN A 138 1.75 6.30 11.42
C ASN A 138 2.90 5.29 11.61
N ARG A 139 4.00 5.46 10.86
CA ARG A 139 5.30 4.85 11.21
C ARG A 139 6.52 5.77 11.06
N GLN A 140 6.35 7.08 10.83
CA GLN A 140 7.47 8.02 10.83
C GLN A 140 7.74 8.72 12.19
N SER A 141 6.96 8.45 13.25
CA SER A 141 7.20 9.05 14.58
C SER A 141 7.76 8.08 15.63
N ALA A 142 7.91 6.78 15.32
CA ALA A 142 8.40 5.78 16.28
C ALA A 142 9.89 5.39 16.12
N ILE A 143 10.60 5.98 15.16
CA ILE A 143 12.05 5.78 14.96
C ILE A 143 12.72 7.16 14.96
N GLY A 144 12.80 7.80 16.12
CA GLY A 144 13.31 9.16 16.20
C GLY A 144 13.30 9.78 17.59
N ASN A 145 13.50 9.01 18.65
CA ASN A 145 13.87 9.61 19.94
C ASN A 145 14.66 8.62 20.82
N ASP A 146 15.63 7.94 20.23
CA ASP A 146 16.66 7.25 21.01
C ASP A 146 17.71 8.31 21.38
N ARG A 147 17.40 9.07 22.44
CA ARG A 147 18.37 9.96 23.09
C ARG A 147 19.46 9.08 23.70
N ARG A 148 20.48 8.76 22.90
CA ARG A 148 21.76 8.30 23.48
C ARG A 148 22.24 9.39 24.42
N PRO A 149 22.55 9.08 25.70
CA PRO A 149 23.23 10.05 26.55
C PRO A 149 24.59 10.38 25.93
N PRO A 150 25.06 11.65 26.02
CA PRO A 150 26.37 12.01 25.49
C PRO A 150 27.45 11.22 26.23
N LEU A 151 28.40 10.69 25.44
CA LEU A 151 29.63 10.07 25.95
C LEU A 151 30.36 11.05 26.88
N PRO A 152 30.93 10.58 28.01
CA PRO A 152 31.68 11.45 28.91
C PRO A 152 32.91 12.00 28.19
N ALA A 153 33.10 13.31 28.29
CA ALA A 153 34.23 14.03 27.72
C ALA A 153 35.57 13.41 28.20
N ALA A 154 36.43 13.09 27.24
CA ALA A 154 37.79 12.63 27.52
C ALA A 154 38.54 13.70 28.31
N ARG A 155 38.98 13.35 29.53
CA ARG A 155 39.91 14.18 30.32
C ARG A 155 41.24 14.28 29.58
N GLY A 156 41.46 15.41 28.91
CA GLY A 156 42.76 15.83 28.41
C GLY A 156 43.76 15.93 29.57
N LYS A 157 44.89 15.25 29.41
CA LYS A 157 46.01 15.26 30.35
C LYS A 157 46.56 16.69 30.50
N ARG A 158 46.69 17.16 31.74
CA ARG A 158 47.45 18.37 32.07
C ARG A 158 48.92 18.15 31.70
N ALA A 159 49.48 19.05 30.90
CA ALA A 159 50.92 19.17 30.72
C ALA A 159 51.56 19.64 32.04
N ARG A 160 52.71 19.04 32.40
CA ARG A 160 53.58 19.49 33.50
C ARG A 160 54.46 20.66 33.03
N PRO A 161 54.88 21.56 33.92
CA PRO A 161 55.73 22.70 33.56
C PRO A 161 57.18 22.22 33.35
N GLY A 162 57.82 22.76 32.30
CA GLY A 162 59.26 22.68 32.12
C GLY A 162 59.95 23.82 32.86
N SER A 163 61.11 23.48 33.42
CA SER A 163 62.16 24.30 34.05
C SER A 163 62.58 25.54 33.28
#